data_AF-A0A151XHV2-F1
#
_entry.id   AF-A0A151XHV2-F1
#
_cell.length_a   1.000
_cell.length_b   1.000
_cell.length_c   1.000
_cell.angle_alpha   90.00
_cell.angle_beta   90.00
_cell.angle_gamma   90.00
#
_symmetry.space_group_name_H-M   'P 1'
#
loop_
_entity.id
_entity.type
_entity.pdbx_description
1 polymer ?
#
loop_
_entity_poly.entity_id
_entity_poly.type
_entity_poly.pdbx_seq_one_letter_code
_entity_poly.pdbx_strand_id
1 'polypeptide(L)'
;TSSPRYPQSNGLAERFVGIVKQMLKKCESDGKNIYLALFEYRNTPVSDKIPSPTELMFGRKIRGILSTSCLRILVNNCLTNDGEFR
;
A
#
# COMPACT_ATOMS: atom_id res chain seq x y z
N THR A 1 -9.20 -0.31 -17.78
CA THR A 1 -10.23 -1.00 -18.59
C THR A 1 -9.71 -2.36 -18.99
N SER A 2 -10.29 -3.41 -18.41
CA SER A 2 -10.05 -4.79 -18.82
C SER A 2 -11.00 -5.18 -19.96
N SER A 3 -10.61 -6.16 -20.76
CA SER A 3 -11.52 -6.75 -21.75
C SER A 3 -12.70 -7.39 -21.02
N PRO A 4 -13.96 -7.14 -21.43
CA PRO A 4 -15.15 -7.72 -20.80
C PRO A 4 -15.15 -9.25 -20.69
N ARG A 5 -14.31 -9.93 -21.47
CA ARG A 5 -14.18 -11.39 -21.52
C ARG A 5 -12.95 -11.94 -20.78
N TYR A 6 -12.15 -11.08 -20.12
CA TYR A 6 -10.93 -11.49 -19.44
C TYR A 6 -10.77 -10.86 -18.05
N PRO A 7 -11.66 -11.20 -17.09
CA PRO A 7 -11.65 -10.63 -15.75
C PRO A 7 -10.40 -11.03 -14.93
N GLN A 8 -9.78 -12.17 -15.22
CA GLN A 8 -8.62 -12.68 -14.50
C GLN A 8 -7.43 -11.69 -14.49
N SER A 9 -7.26 -10.92 -15.56
CA SER A 9 -6.19 -9.92 -15.65
C SER A 9 -6.32 -8.75 -14.68
N ASN A 10 -7.54 -8.44 -14.21
CA ASN A 10 -7.82 -7.23 -13.45
C ASN A 10 -7.90 -7.45 -11.93
N GLY A 11 -7.87 -8.70 -11.46
CA GLY A 11 -8.07 -9.02 -10.04
C GLY A 11 -7.04 -8.35 -9.11
N LEU A 12 -5.79 -8.21 -9.56
CA LEU A 12 -4.76 -7.51 -8.78
C LEU A 12 -5.04 -6.01 -8.65
N ALA A 13 -5.52 -5.38 -9.72
CA ALA A 13 -5.88 -3.96 -9.71
C ALA A 13 -7.11 -3.72 -8.81
N GLU A 14 -8.12 -4.59 -8.89
CA GLU A 14 -9.31 -4.52 -8.04
C GLU A 14 -8.98 -4.68 -6.56
N ARG A 15 -8.13 -5.67 -6.22
CA ARG A 15 -7.64 -5.86 -4.85
C ARG A 15 -6.89 -4.64 -4.35
N PHE A 16 -6.00 -4.07 -5.17
CA PHE A 16 -5.26 -2.87 -4.82
C PHE A 16 -6.18 -1.68 -4.52
N VAL A 17 -7.20 -1.45 -5.36
CA VAL A 17 -8.21 -0.41 -5.11
C VAL A 17 -8.97 -0.66 -3.81
N GLY A 18 -9.27 -1.91 -3.46
CA GLY A 18 -9.86 -2.28 -2.18
C GLY A 18 -9.00 -1.86 -0.98
N ILE A 19 -7.70 -2.14 -1.03
CA ILE A 19 -6.73 -1.76 0.01
C ILE A 19 -6.68 -0.23 0.17
N VAL A 20 -6.57 0.50 -0.93
CA VAL A 20 -6.52 1.98 -0.90
C VAL A 20 -7.79 2.55 -0.28
N LYS A 21 -8.97 2.03 -0.64
CA LYS A 21 -10.25 2.47 -0.05
C LYS A 21 -10.30 2.23 1.46
N GLN A 22 -9.83 1.09 1.93
CA GLN A 22 -9.77 0.80 3.37
C GLN A 22 -8.80 1.74 4.09
N MET A 23 -7.63 2.00 3.49
CA MET A 23 -6.65 2.93 4.03
C MET A 23 -7.22 4.35 4.15
N LEU A 24 -7.95 4.82 3.13
CA LEU A 24 -8.61 6.14 3.17
C LEU A 24 -9.61 6.25 4.32
N LYS A 25 -10.44 5.22 4.53
CA LYS A 25 -11.38 5.17 5.66
C LYS A 25 -10.66 5.25 7.01
N LYS A 26 -9.54 4.51 7.16
CA LYS A 26 -8.72 4.56 8.38
C LYS A 26 -8.10 5.94 8.60
N CYS A 27 -7.61 6.60 7.54
CA CYS A 27 -7.09 7.97 7.65
C CYS A 27 -8.15 8.99 8.05
N GLU A 28 -9.37 8.84 7.56
CA GLU A 28 -10.50 9.69 7.93
C GLU A 28 -10.87 9.54 9.41
N SER A 29 -10.92 8.30 9.92
CA SER A 29 -11.16 8.03 11.34
C SER A 29 -10.03 8.53 12.25
N ASP A 30 -8.77 8.39 11.83
CA ASP A 30 -7.60 8.81 12.61
C ASP A 30 -7.27 10.32 12.47
N GLY A 31 -7.96 11.06 11.58
CA GLY A 31 -7.62 12.45 11.25
C GLY A 31 -6.23 12.62 10.61
N LYS A 32 -5.66 11.55 10.04
CA LYS A 32 -4.31 11.54 9.46
C LYS A 32 -4.32 12.02 8.01
N ASN A 33 -3.19 12.56 7.58
CA ASN A 33 -3.03 13.08 6.23
C ASN A 33 -2.94 11.94 5.20
N ILE A 34 -3.94 11.85 4.31
CA ILE A 34 -4.07 10.79 3.29
C ILE A 34 -2.82 10.67 2.39
N TYR A 35 -2.24 11.81 2.00
CA TYR A 35 -1.08 11.83 1.11
C TYR A 35 0.15 11.20 1.75
N LEU A 36 0.31 11.35 3.06
CA LEU A 36 1.39 10.75 3.81
C LEU A 36 1.22 9.23 3.87
N ALA A 37 0.01 8.74 4.16
CA ALA A 37 -0.29 7.31 4.16
C ALA A 37 -0.05 6.65 2.78
N LEU A 38 -0.47 7.31 1.70
CA LEU A 38 -0.20 6.84 0.33
C LEU A 38 1.29 6.86 -0.02
N PHE A 39 2.03 7.85 0.47
CA PHE A 39 3.47 7.93 0.27
C PHE A 39 4.19 6.79 1.00
N GLU A 40 3.78 6.51 2.23
CA GLU A 40 4.34 5.43 3.03
C GLU A 40 4.04 4.06 2.43
N TYR A 41 2.78 3.81 2.06
CA TYR A 41 2.37 2.56 1.41
C TYR A 41 3.25 2.23 0.20
N ARG A 42 3.50 3.23 -0.66
CA ARG A 42 4.30 3.05 -1.88
C ARG A 42 5.77 2.77 -1.59
N ASN A 43 6.32 3.31 -0.50
CA ASN A 43 7.72 3.11 -0.12
C ASN A 43 7.93 1.90 0.81
N THR A 44 6.86 1.23 1.23
CA THR A 44 6.95 0.02 2.05
C THR A 44 7.27 -1.19 1.17
N PRO A 45 8.29 -2.01 1.50
CA PRO A 45 8.52 -3.26 0.80
C PRO A 45 7.34 -4.21 1.03
N VAL A 46 6.87 -4.86 -0.03
CA VAL A 46 5.71 -5.77 0.04
C VAL A 46 6.06 -7.05 0.81
N SER A 47 7.32 -7.49 0.71
CA SER A 47 7.85 -8.65 1.42
C SER A 47 9.38 -8.55 1.48
N ASP A 48 10.06 -9.36 2.31
CA ASP A 48 11.53 -9.33 2.40
C ASP A 48 12.21 -9.67 1.06
N LYS A 49 11.49 -10.33 0.15
CA LYS A 49 11.95 -10.64 -1.21
C LYS A 49 11.45 -9.66 -2.28
N ILE A 50 10.42 -8.86 -1.98
CA ILE A 50 9.73 -8.02 -2.97
C ILE A 50 9.96 -6.55 -2.62
N PRO A 51 10.67 -5.79 -3.47
CA PRO A 51 10.95 -4.38 -3.21
C PRO A 51 9.66 -3.56 -3.23
N SER A 52 9.75 -2.31 -2.79
CA SER A 52 8.56 -1.45 -2.68
C SER A 52 7.95 -1.15 -4.07
N PRO A 53 6.64 -0.84 -4.15
CA PRO A 53 6.01 -0.47 -5.42
C PRO A 53 6.74 0.66 -6.17
N THR A 54 7.25 1.67 -5.48
CA THR A 54 8.05 2.74 -6.10
C THR A 54 9.42 2.26 -6.57
N GLU A 55 10.07 1.36 -5.83
CA GLU A 55 11.34 0.78 -6.25
C GLU A 55 11.17 -0.11 -7.49
N LEU A 56 10.07 -0.87 -7.58
CA LEU A 56 9.70 -1.63 -8.77
C LEU A 56 9.44 -0.73 -9.98
N MET A 57 8.77 0.41 -9.77
CA MET A 57 8.42 1.33 -10.85
C MET A 57 9.61 2.15 -11.37
N PHE A 58 10.49 2.60 -10.47
CA PHE A 58 11.58 3.53 -10.81
C PHE A 58 12.98 2.88 -10.83
N GLY A 59 13.10 1.62 -10.43
CA GLY A 59 14.39 0.91 -10.35
C GLY A 59 15.35 1.48 -9.30
N ARG A 60 14.87 2.33 -8.40
CA ARG A 60 15.66 3.01 -7.36
C ARG A 60 14.83 3.27 -6.12
N LYS A 61 15.49 3.35 -4.97
CA LYS A 61 14.83 3.76 -3.72
C LYS A 61 14.54 5.26 -3.72
N ILE A 62 13.29 5.61 -3.48
CA ILE A 62 12.88 7.00 -3.28
C ILE A 62 13.25 7.42 -1.86
N ARG A 63 13.86 8.60 -1.72
CA ARG A 63 14.14 9.21 -0.42
C ARG A 63 12.85 9.79 0.16
N GLY A 64 12.41 9.23 1.28
CA GLY A 64 11.27 9.72 2.05
C GLY A 64 11.69 10.42 3.33
N ILE A 65 10.74 11.14 3.95
CA ILE A 65 10.94 11.84 5.23
C ILE A 65 11.19 10.86 6.39
N LEU A 66 10.70 9.63 6.26
CA LEU A 66 10.94 8.52 7.16
C LEU A 66 11.91 7.54 6.48
N SER A 67 12.94 7.12 7.22
CA SER A 67 13.85 6.08 6.76
C SER A 67 13.07 4.77 6.54
N THR A 68 13.42 4.02 5.49
CA THR A 68 12.74 2.76 5.11
C THR A 68 12.67 1.72 6.24
N SER A 69 13.56 1.82 7.23
CA SER A 69 13.56 0.99 8.44
C SER A 69 12.47 1.37 9.44
N CYS A 70 12.12 2.66 9.56
CA CYS A 70 11.14 3.17 10.52
C CYS A 70 9.69 2.90 10.05
N LEU A 71 9.46 2.89 8.73
CA LEU A 71 8.14 2.63 8.13
C LEU A 71 7.54 1.28 8.51
N ARG A 72 8.38 0.23 8.67
CA ARG A 72 7.93 -1.14 8.94
C ARG A 72 7.15 -1.24 10.26
N ILE A 73 7.43 -0.38 11.23
CA ILE A 73 6.78 -0.41 12.56
C ILE A 73 5.42 0.32 12.55
N LEU A 74 5.32 1.42 11.80
CA LEU A 74 4.11 2.25 11.79
C LEU A 74 2.98 1.66 10.93
N VAL A 75 3.33 1.02 9.81
CA VAL A 75 2.32 0.44 8.89
C VAL A 75 1.63 -0.78 9.50
N ASN A 76 2.37 -1.64 10.22
CA ASN A 76 1.77 -2.82 10.86
C ASN A 76 0.69 -2.38 11.87
N ASN A 77 0.96 -1.37 12.71
CA ASN A 77 -0.03 -0.89 13.68
C ASN A 77 -1.28 -0.26 13.05
N CYS A 78 -1.18 0.38 11.88
CA CYS A 78 -2.34 0.95 11.17
C CYS A 78 -3.07 -0.05 10.26
N LEU A 79 -2.39 -1.05 9.69
CA LEU A 79 -2.99 -2.01 8.75
C LEU A 79 -3.41 -3.34 9.39
N THR A 80 -2.91 -3.74 10.57
CA THR A 80 -3.18 -5.07 11.16
C THR A 80 -4.19 -5.11 12.30
N ASN A 81 -4.96 -4.04 12.53
CA ASN A 81 -6.17 -4.15 13.34
C ASN A 81 -7.36 -4.35 12.39
N ASP A 82 -8.04 -5.48 12.61
CA ASP A 82 -9.26 -6.00 11.97
C ASP A 82 -9.05 -7.01 10.81
N GLY A 83 -9.14 -8.30 11.19
CA GLY A 83 -9.71 -9.33 10.32
C GLY A 83 -8.76 -9.99 9.32
N GLU A 84 -8.28 -11.17 9.70
CA GLU A 84 -8.11 -12.36 8.86
C GLU A 84 -7.99 -12.12 7.34
N PHE A 85 -6.76 -12.23 6.85
CA PHE A 85 -6.43 -12.30 5.43
C PHE A 85 -6.87 -13.66 4.88
N ARG A 86 -8.17 -13.82 4.57
CA ARG A 86 -8.71 -14.98 3.84
C ARG A 86 -9.51 -14.51 2.63
#